data_AF-A0A354V6U3-F1
#
_entry.id   AF-A0A354V6U3-F1
#
_cell.length_a   1.000
_cell.length_b   1.000
_cell.length_c   1.000
_cell.angle_alpha   90.00
_cell.angle_beta   90.00
_cell.angle_gamma   90.00
#
_symmetry.space_group_name_H-M   'P 1'
#
loop_
_entity.id
_entity.type
_entity.pdbx_description
1 polymer ?
#
loop_
_entity_poly.entity_id
_entity_poly.type
_entity_poly.pdbx_seq_one_letter_code
_entity_poly.pdbx_strand_id
1 'polypeptide(L)'
;MTIMQEIVTRSEWIIAVLALYVVAWTRFNSPPTNRSGTTFALFFFGVVFYFALIVALWVLVMIGLVQGSIGFDWVGNALTKVNPEAQIQLAQYAPIVAALIIVVASQFPRVSQIDSAARTFCVKFAAIPREADRLAIELAQGADFQPAVKLRRQVANIISGNISPQASNFSRDGTLPARFTRAVALYNLFVGPRNGGTALEFAASGSSRSAYARIMQLGETVAARADARYEELMHTGLAFFTSSKPTRELKEALNCNIVEVSNLTCSLVARYVLFCERTHNGRLQRLAAMGFDARPTPSFGPDQWA
;
A
#
# COMPACT_ATOMS: atom_id res chain seq x y z
N MET A 1 -38.16 -11.82 36.47
CA MET A 1 -37.56 -10.52 36.11
C MET A 1 -36.07 -10.64 35.75
N THR A 2 -35.28 -11.44 36.48
CA THR A 2 -33.84 -11.65 36.23
C THR A 2 -33.50 -12.21 34.84
N ILE A 3 -34.26 -13.17 34.31
CA ILE A 3 -34.02 -13.76 32.98
C ILE A 3 -34.21 -12.72 31.86
N MET A 4 -35.23 -11.87 31.94
CA MET A 4 -35.44 -10.81 30.95
C MET A 4 -34.34 -9.76 30.99
N GLN A 5 -33.90 -9.34 32.19
CA GLN A 5 -32.77 -8.41 32.31
C GLN A 5 -31.50 -9.02 31.74
N GLU A 6 -31.19 -10.28 32.02
CA GLU A 6 -29.99 -10.94 31.50
C GLU A 6 -30.01 -11.10 29.96
N ILE A 7 -31.17 -11.39 29.37
CA ILE A 7 -31.36 -11.43 27.92
C ILE A 7 -31.16 -10.05 27.31
N VAL A 8 -31.75 -9.00 27.91
CA VAL A 8 -31.62 -7.63 27.44
C VAL A 8 -30.15 -7.18 27.49
N THR A 9 -29.47 -7.40 28.62
CA THR A 9 -28.05 -7.06 28.74
C THR A 9 -27.20 -7.82 27.71
N ARG A 10 -27.40 -9.13 27.53
CA ARG A 10 -26.67 -9.89 26.49
C ARG A 10 -26.97 -9.38 25.07
N SER A 11 -28.21 -8.97 24.80
CA SER A 11 -28.61 -8.44 23.49
C SER A 11 -27.92 -7.12 23.16
N GLU A 12 -27.74 -6.23 24.15
CA GLU A 12 -27.10 -4.93 23.96
C GLU A 12 -25.60 -5.07 23.65
N TRP A 13 -24.92 -6.01 24.30
CA TRP A 13 -23.54 -6.37 23.99
C TRP A 13 -23.41 -6.92 22.56
N ILE A 14 -24.29 -7.83 22.16
CA ILE A 14 -24.28 -8.42 20.81
C ILE A 14 -24.53 -7.33 19.75
N ILE A 15 -25.51 -6.45 19.97
CA ILE A 15 -25.83 -5.35 19.06
C ILE A 15 -24.65 -4.37 18.94
N ALA A 16 -24.01 -4.00 20.06
CA ALA A 16 -22.87 -3.09 20.04
C ALA A 16 -21.67 -3.70 19.30
N VAL A 17 -21.35 -4.98 19.55
CA VAL A 17 -20.27 -5.70 18.86
C VAL A 17 -20.55 -5.82 17.36
N LEU A 18 -21.78 -6.14 16.96
CA LEU A 18 -22.20 -6.20 15.55
C LEU A 18 -22.11 -4.83 14.87
N ALA A 19 -22.55 -3.76 15.54
CA ALA A 19 -22.46 -2.40 15.01
C ALA A 19 -21.00 -1.98 14.79
N LEU A 20 -20.12 -2.26 15.76
CA LEU A 20 -18.68 -1.97 15.63
C LEU A 20 -18.04 -2.81 14.51
N TYR A 21 -18.49 -4.04 14.31
CA TYR A 21 -18.03 -4.88 13.21
C TYR A 21 -18.43 -4.29 11.85
N VAL A 22 -19.68 -3.87 11.70
CA VAL A 22 -20.16 -3.19 10.47
C VAL A 22 -19.37 -1.91 10.22
N VAL A 23 -19.09 -1.12 11.25
CA VAL A 23 -18.27 0.10 11.14
C VAL A 23 -16.83 -0.24 10.74
N ALA A 24 -16.21 -1.24 11.37
CA ALA A 24 -14.87 -1.69 11.03
C ALA A 24 -14.81 -2.17 9.57
N TRP A 25 -15.78 -2.98 9.16
CA TRP A 25 -15.90 -3.53 7.81
C TRP A 25 -16.08 -2.45 6.76
N THR A 26 -17.04 -1.54 6.96
CA THR A 26 -17.34 -0.43 6.02
C THR A 26 -16.17 0.52 5.88
N ARG A 27 -15.51 0.89 6.99
CA ARG A 27 -14.31 1.73 6.96
C ARG A 27 -13.18 1.03 6.25
N PHE A 28 -12.85 -0.21 6.64
CA PHE A 28 -11.74 -0.93 6.07
C PHE A 28 -11.94 -1.25 4.57
N ASN A 29 -13.21 -1.33 4.12
CA ASN A 29 -13.60 -1.46 2.71
C ASN A 29 -13.70 -0.15 1.90
N SER A 30 -13.50 1.04 2.50
CA SER A 30 -13.71 2.31 1.77
C SER A 30 -12.40 3.03 1.43
N PRO A 31 -12.08 3.33 0.15
CA PRO A 31 -12.86 3.04 -1.04
C PRO A 31 -12.80 1.55 -1.42
N PRO A 32 -13.83 1.02 -2.09
CA PRO A 32 -13.92 -0.40 -2.47
C PRO A 32 -12.67 -0.81 -3.23
N THR A 33 -11.90 -1.72 -2.64
CA THR A 33 -10.72 -2.30 -3.29
C THR A 33 -11.07 -3.67 -3.83
N ASN A 34 -10.72 -3.91 -5.08
CA ASN A 34 -10.79 -5.23 -5.70
C ASN A 34 -9.68 -6.11 -5.11
N ARG A 35 -10.02 -7.12 -4.30
CA ARG A 35 -9.05 -7.99 -3.62
C ARG A 35 -9.08 -9.42 -4.16
N SER A 36 -7.91 -10.06 -4.30
CA SER A 36 -7.76 -11.49 -4.61
C SER A 36 -8.02 -12.35 -3.36
N GLY A 37 -8.39 -13.63 -3.53
CA GLY A 37 -8.73 -14.55 -2.43
C GLY A 37 -7.60 -14.80 -1.41
N THR A 38 -6.34 -14.86 -1.84
CA THR A 38 -5.18 -14.96 -0.92
C THR A 38 -4.96 -13.67 -0.10
N THR A 39 -5.29 -12.51 -0.69
CA THR A 39 -5.34 -11.23 0.02
C THR A 39 -6.58 -11.14 0.92
N PHE A 40 -7.65 -11.92 0.68
CA PHE A 40 -8.87 -11.90 1.50
C PHE A 40 -8.62 -12.46 2.91
N ALA A 41 -7.83 -13.53 3.07
CA ALA A 41 -7.51 -14.07 4.39
C ALA A 41 -6.66 -13.08 5.21
N LEU A 42 -5.61 -12.51 4.62
CA LEU A 42 -4.77 -11.49 5.27
C LEU A 42 -5.52 -10.18 5.50
N PHE A 43 -6.38 -9.79 4.57
CA PHE A 43 -7.33 -8.69 4.73
C PHE A 43 -8.29 -8.96 5.87
N PHE A 44 -8.82 -10.18 5.98
CA PHE A 44 -9.71 -10.60 7.06
C PHE A 44 -8.96 -10.57 8.40
N PHE A 45 -7.71 -11.01 8.46
CA PHE A 45 -6.84 -10.80 9.63
C PHE A 45 -6.65 -9.31 9.93
N GLY A 46 -6.44 -8.47 8.91
CA GLY A 46 -6.36 -7.01 9.07
C GLY A 46 -7.66 -6.38 9.58
N VAL A 47 -8.81 -6.83 9.06
CA VAL A 47 -10.15 -6.43 9.53
C VAL A 47 -10.34 -6.87 10.97
N VAL A 48 -10.01 -8.12 11.31
CA VAL A 48 -10.17 -8.68 12.64
C VAL A 48 -9.25 -7.97 13.63
N PHE A 49 -8.02 -7.64 13.24
CA PHE A 49 -7.09 -6.89 14.07
C PHE A 49 -7.56 -5.44 14.27
N TYR A 50 -8.01 -4.77 13.20
CA TYR A 50 -8.59 -3.43 13.29
C TYR A 50 -9.88 -3.42 14.14
N PHE A 51 -10.72 -4.44 13.98
CA PHE A 51 -11.90 -4.65 14.81
C PHE A 51 -11.53 -4.89 16.27
N ALA A 52 -10.49 -5.68 16.56
CA ALA A 52 -9.99 -5.89 17.92
C ALA A 52 -9.50 -4.58 18.57
N LEU A 53 -8.81 -3.71 17.81
CA LEU A 53 -8.42 -2.38 18.28
C LEU A 53 -9.63 -1.49 18.59
N ILE A 54 -10.66 -1.52 17.74
CA ILE A 54 -11.92 -0.81 17.99
C ILE A 54 -12.62 -1.36 19.24
N VAL A 55 -12.66 -2.68 19.42
CA VAL A 55 -13.25 -3.33 20.60
C VAL A 55 -12.46 -2.98 21.86
N ALA A 56 -11.13 -2.94 21.82
CA ALA A 56 -10.31 -2.51 22.95
C ALA A 56 -10.58 -1.05 23.34
N LEU A 57 -10.66 -0.15 22.35
CA LEU A 57 -11.04 1.25 22.57
C LEU A 57 -12.47 1.37 23.12
N TRP A 58 -13.38 0.53 22.65
CA TRP A 58 -14.77 0.50 23.10
C TRP A 58 -14.90 0.07 24.56
N VAL A 59 -14.17 -0.96 24.98
CA VAL A 59 -14.11 -1.38 26.38
C VAL A 59 -13.54 -0.25 27.24
N LEU A 60 -12.50 0.46 26.79
CA LEU A 60 -11.96 1.62 27.51
C LEU A 60 -12.97 2.75 27.67
N VAL A 61 -13.70 3.10 26.60
CA VAL A 61 -14.76 4.12 26.66
C VAL A 61 -15.89 3.68 27.59
N MET A 62 -16.28 2.40 27.55
CA MET A 62 -17.30 1.85 28.44
C MET A 62 -16.87 1.92 29.91
N ILE A 63 -15.64 1.52 30.23
CA ILE A 63 -15.08 1.64 31.58
C ILE A 63 -15.08 3.12 32.02
N GLY A 64 -14.68 4.04 31.14
CA GLY A 64 -14.70 5.47 31.43
C GLY A 64 -16.10 6.05 31.69
N LEU A 65 -17.13 5.55 30.99
CA LEU A 65 -18.52 5.94 31.19
C LEU A 65 -19.12 5.39 32.49
N VAL A 66 -18.81 4.13 32.83
CA VAL A 66 -19.36 3.46 34.02
C VAL A 66 -18.64 3.92 35.30
N GLN A 67 -17.32 4.17 35.21
CA GLN A 67 -16.51 4.54 36.37
C GLN A 67 -16.31 6.06 36.54
N GLY A 68 -16.67 6.88 35.53
CA GLY A 68 -16.58 8.33 35.62
C GLY A 68 -15.16 8.84 35.89
N SER A 69 -14.16 8.25 35.22
CA SER A 69 -12.73 8.52 35.53
C SER A 69 -11.92 9.08 34.35
N ILE A 70 -12.51 9.14 33.15
CA ILE A 70 -11.81 9.51 31.91
C ILE A 70 -12.57 10.65 31.20
N GLY A 71 -12.75 11.79 31.87
CA GLY A 71 -13.31 13.00 31.25
C GLY A 71 -14.78 12.90 30.79
N PHE A 72 -15.48 11.82 31.14
CA PHE A 72 -16.91 11.61 30.89
C PHE A 72 -17.80 11.99 32.08
N ASP A 73 -17.21 12.54 33.15
CA ASP A 73 -17.90 12.94 34.37
C ASP A 73 -19.01 13.93 34.08
N TRP A 74 -18.87 14.75 33.03
CA TRP A 74 -19.93 15.66 32.59
C TRP A 74 -21.18 14.92 32.12
N VAL A 75 -21.06 13.75 31.49
CA VAL A 75 -22.21 12.92 31.04
C VAL A 75 -22.91 12.32 32.24
N GLY A 76 -22.14 11.74 33.17
CA GLY A 76 -22.66 11.19 34.42
C GLY A 76 -23.33 12.28 35.29
N ASN A 77 -22.71 13.45 35.40
CA ASN A 77 -23.23 14.58 36.18
C ASN A 77 -24.42 15.28 35.51
N ALA A 78 -24.50 15.31 34.18
CA ALA A 78 -25.65 15.86 33.46
C ALA A 78 -26.88 14.95 33.58
N LEU A 79 -26.69 13.63 33.51
CA LEU A 79 -27.78 12.66 33.60
C LEU A 79 -28.31 12.51 35.04
N THR A 80 -27.42 12.45 36.03
CA THR A 80 -27.81 12.35 37.46
C THR A 80 -28.54 13.58 37.97
N LYS A 81 -28.25 14.77 37.42
CA LYS A 81 -28.99 16.02 37.73
C LYS A 81 -30.43 16.01 37.20
N VAL A 82 -30.72 15.26 36.15
CA VAL A 82 -32.05 15.22 35.50
C VAL A 82 -32.90 14.08 36.06
N ASN A 83 -32.31 12.90 36.33
CA ASN A 83 -32.99 11.82 37.02
C ASN A 83 -31.97 10.86 37.68
N PRO A 84 -32.02 10.63 39.00
CA PRO A 84 -31.12 9.69 39.68
C PRO A 84 -31.24 8.23 39.18
N GLU A 85 -32.39 7.83 38.63
CA GLU A 85 -32.56 6.50 38.01
C GLU A 85 -31.87 6.39 36.64
N ALA A 86 -31.51 7.51 36.01
CA ALA A 86 -30.83 7.51 34.71
C ALA A 86 -29.42 6.92 34.78
N GLN A 87 -28.79 6.89 35.96
CA GLN A 87 -27.46 6.28 36.14
C GLN A 87 -27.52 4.75 36.02
N ILE A 88 -28.62 4.15 36.51
CA ILE A 88 -28.89 2.71 36.40
C ILE A 88 -29.20 2.33 34.95
N GLN A 89 -29.98 3.17 34.26
CA GLN A 89 -30.27 2.99 32.83
C GLN A 89 -29.02 3.20 31.96
N LEU A 90 -28.15 4.15 32.30
CA LEU A 90 -26.89 4.37 31.59
C LEU A 90 -25.95 3.18 31.75
N ALA A 91 -25.88 2.59 32.94
CA ALA A 91 -25.07 1.38 33.17
C ALA A 91 -25.60 0.18 32.37
N GLN A 92 -26.92 0.10 32.17
CA GLN A 92 -27.54 -0.90 31.31
C GLN A 92 -27.12 -0.66 29.85
N TYR A 93 -27.41 0.51 29.28
CA TYR A 93 -27.17 0.84 27.86
C TYR A 93 -25.73 1.29 27.52
N ALA A 94 -24.81 1.29 28.49
CA ALA A 94 -23.42 1.71 28.32
C ALA A 94 -22.71 1.06 27.11
N PRO A 95 -22.91 -0.23 26.79
CA PRO A 95 -22.32 -0.87 25.62
C PRO A 95 -22.69 -0.15 24.30
N ILE A 96 -23.95 0.22 24.13
CA ILE A 96 -24.46 0.88 22.92
C ILE A 96 -24.02 2.35 22.88
N VAL A 97 -24.10 3.05 24.01
CA VAL A 97 -23.69 4.46 24.12
C VAL A 97 -22.19 4.61 23.84
N ALA A 98 -21.35 3.71 24.36
CA ALA A 98 -19.92 3.70 24.08
C ALA A 98 -19.62 3.48 22.59
N ALA A 99 -20.36 2.58 21.92
CA ALA A 99 -20.20 2.34 20.49
C ALA A 99 -20.57 3.59 19.67
N LEU A 100 -21.67 4.27 20.03
CA LEU A 100 -22.08 5.54 19.43
C LEU A 100 -21.02 6.63 19.61
N ILE A 101 -20.44 6.75 20.80
CA ILE A 101 -19.37 7.72 21.07
C ILE A 101 -18.16 7.46 20.17
N ILE A 102 -17.75 6.21 19.95
CA ILE A 102 -16.64 5.89 19.03
C ILE A 102 -16.98 6.29 17.59
N VAL A 103 -18.21 6.00 17.14
CA VAL A 103 -18.67 6.35 15.80
C VAL A 103 -18.69 7.87 15.61
N VAL A 104 -19.19 8.62 16.58
CA VAL A 104 -19.23 10.09 16.53
C VAL A 104 -17.83 10.69 16.68
N ALA A 105 -17.02 10.19 17.62
CA ALA A 105 -15.65 10.65 17.86
C ALA A 105 -14.78 10.54 16.60
N SER A 106 -14.98 9.51 15.79
CA SER A 106 -14.25 9.33 14.54
C SER A 106 -14.51 10.39 13.46
N GLN A 107 -15.59 11.16 13.58
CA GLN A 107 -15.88 12.29 12.69
C GLN A 107 -15.00 13.51 13.01
N PHE A 108 -14.36 13.54 14.19
CA PHE A 108 -13.47 14.64 14.56
C PHE A 108 -12.10 14.50 13.86
N PRO A 109 -11.52 15.60 13.37
CA PRO A 109 -10.31 15.56 12.54
C PRO A 109 -9.14 14.80 13.17
N ARG A 110 -8.85 15.04 14.46
CA ARG A 110 -7.74 14.40 15.17
C ARG A 110 -7.93 12.89 15.35
N VAL A 111 -9.15 12.46 15.66
CA VAL A 111 -9.47 11.03 15.82
C VAL A 111 -9.48 10.34 14.47
N SER A 112 -10.00 11.01 13.43
CA SER A 112 -9.97 10.51 12.05
C SER A 112 -8.54 10.30 11.54
N GLN A 113 -7.59 11.15 11.94
CA GLN A 113 -6.16 10.98 11.61
C GLN A 113 -5.57 9.75 12.30
N ILE A 114 -5.84 9.56 13.58
CA ILE A 114 -5.39 8.36 14.33
C ILE A 114 -6.00 7.09 13.74
N ASP A 115 -7.30 7.12 13.43
CA ASP A 115 -8.02 6.01 12.78
C ASP A 115 -7.41 5.70 11.40
N SER A 116 -7.10 6.73 10.61
CA SER A 116 -6.44 6.56 9.32
C SER A 116 -5.02 5.98 9.45
N ALA A 117 -4.28 6.33 10.50
CA ALA A 117 -2.94 5.82 10.78
C ALA A 117 -2.99 4.35 11.21
N ALA A 118 -3.88 3.99 12.13
CA ALA A 118 -4.11 2.61 12.57
C ALA A 118 -4.58 1.74 11.40
N ARG A 119 -5.48 2.27 10.57
CA ARG A 119 -5.92 1.61 9.34
C ARG A 119 -4.76 1.42 8.36
N THR A 120 -3.93 2.44 8.16
CA THR A 120 -2.76 2.35 7.27
C THR A 120 -1.77 1.32 7.78
N PHE A 121 -1.55 1.24 9.09
CA PHE A 121 -0.74 0.21 9.72
C PHE A 121 -1.33 -1.20 9.48
N CYS A 122 -2.63 -1.39 9.72
CA CYS A 122 -3.31 -2.65 9.50
C CYS A 122 -3.31 -3.06 8.02
N VAL A 123 -3.47 -2.10 7.11
CA VAL A 123 -3.37 -2.33 5.66
C VAL A 123 -1.93 -2.66 5.27
N LYS A 124 -0.91 -2.01 5.84
CA LYS A 124 0.50 -2.37 5.62
C LYS A 124 0.83 -3.77 6.12
N PHE A 125 0.22 -4.19 7.23
CA PHE A 125 0.34 -5.56 7.76
C PHE A 125 -0.44 -6.59 6.94
N ALA A 126 -1.59 -6.21 6.37
CA ALA A 126 -2.50 -7.10 5.67
C ALA A 126 -2.27 -7.17 4.15
N ALA A 127 -1.60 -6.19 3.53
CA ALA A 127 -1.50 -6.08 2.09
C ALA A 127 -0.14 -6.56 1.56
N ILE A 128 -0.19 -7.61 0.73
CA ILE A 128 0.61 -7.70 -0.50
C ILE A 128 2.14 -7.48 -0.33
N PRO A 129 2.87 -8.20 0.57
CA PRO A 129 4.33 -8.24 0.51
C PRO A 129 4.78 -9.43 -0.33
N ARG A 130 4.46 -10.68 0.07
CA ARG A 130 5.10 -11.86 -0.52
C ARG A 130 4.86 -12.08 -2.01
N GLU A 131 3.63 -11.95 -2.50
CA GLU A 131 3.35 -12.12 -3.93
C GLU A 131 3.94 -10.97 -4.76
N ALA A 132 3.89 -9.74 -4.24
CA ALA A 132 4.49 -8.59 -4.90
C ALA A 132 6.02 -8.64 -4.87
N ASP A 133 6.62 -9.08 -3.76
CA ASP A 133 8.06 -9.20 -3.60
C ASP A 133 8.62 -10.33 -4.48
N ARG A 134 7.91 -11.46 -4.57
CA ARG A 134 8.23 -12.54 -5.52
C ARG A 134 8.15 -12.04 -6.95
N LEU A 135 7.03 -11.43 -7.33
CA LEU A 135 6.85 -10.85 -8.66
C LEU A 135 7.90 -9.76 -8.94
N ALA A 136 8.27 -8.95 -7.96
CA ALA A 136 9.29 -7.92 -8.10
C ALA A 136 10.66 -8.51 -8.42
N ILE A 137 11.05 -9.60 -7.75
CA ILE A 137 12.30 -10.31 -8.02
C ILE A 137 12.26 -10.94 -9.42
N GLU A 138 11.16 -11.61 -9.78
CA GLU A 138 10.97 -12.19 -11.12
C GLU A 138 11.06 -11.10 -12.20
N LEU A 139 10.40 -9.96 -11.99
CA LEU A 139 10.45 -8.83 -12.90
C LEU A 139 11.82 -8.17 -12.93
N ALA A 140 12.54 -8.05 -11.82
CA ALA A 140 13.83 -7.40 -11.77
C ALA A 140 14.94 -8.24 -12.41
N GLN A 141 14.91 -9.56 -12.22
CA GLN A 141 16.00 -10.47 -12.57
C GLN A 141 15.72 -11.34 -13.80
N GLY A 142 14.47 -11.79 -13.97
CA GLY A 142 14.12 -12.82 -14.96
C GLY A 142 13.30 -12.30 -16.15
N ALA A 143 12.56 -11.20 -15.99
CA ALA A 143 11.72 -10.68 -17.05
C ALA A 143 12.49 -9.78 -18.03
N ASP A 144 12.36 -10.12 -19.30
CA ASP A 144 12.79 -9.27 -20.39
C ASP A 144 11.97 -7.98 -20.39
N PHE A 145 12.62 -6.85 -20.64
CA PHE A 145 11.98 -5.53 -20.63
C PHE A 145 12.29 -4.77 -21.92
N GLN A 146 11.25 -4.50 -22.69
CA GLN A 146 11.25 -3.72 -23.91
C GLN A 146 10.28 -2.54 -23.79
N PRO A 147 10.78 -1.36 -23.38
CA PRO A 147 9.94 -0.19 -23.24
C PRO A 147 9.40 0.29 -24.60
N ALA A 148 8.25 0.96 -24.58
CA ALA A 148 7.68 1.59 -25.76
C ALA A 148 8.66 2.59 -26.42
N VAL A 149 8.52 2.80 -27.73
CA VAL A 149 9.45 3.62 -28.55
C VAL A 149 9.67 5.01 -27.97
N LYS A 150 8.63 5.63 -27.39
CA LYS A 150 8.71 6.95 -26.77
C LYS A 150 9.60 6.95 -25.52
N LEU A 151 9.38 6.00 -24.60
CA LEU A 151 10.22 5.84 -23.41
C LEU A 151 11.65 5.46 -23.80
N ARG A 152 11.83 4.60 -24.81
CA ARG A 152 13.16 4.26 -25.36
C ARG A 152 13.90 5.50 -25.84
N ARG A 153 13.23 6.39 -26.58
CA ARG A 153 13.81 7.65 -27.06
C ARG A 153 14.15 8.60 -25.90
N GLN A 154 13.26 8.72 -24.92
CA GLN A 154 13.50 9.54 -23.74
C GLN A 154 14.73 9.05 -22.97
N VAL A 155 14.81 7.75 -22.68
CA VAL A 155 15.95 7.15 -21.97
C VAL A 155 17.24 7.29 -22.77
N ALA A 156 17.19 7.07 -24.09
CA ALA A 156 18.34 7.26 -24.95
C ALA A 156 18.89 8.70 -24.86
N ASN A 157 17.99 9.70 -24.87
CA ASN A 157 18.36 11.11 -24.73
C ASN A 157 18.94 11.44 -23.34
N ILE A 158 18.36 10.88 -22.27
CA ILE A 158 18.87 11.07 -20.90
C ILE A 158 20.28 10.49 -20.77
N ILE A 159 20.52 9.28 -21.29
CA ILE A 159 21.82 8.61 -21.19
C ILE A 159 22.86 9.28 -22.09
N SER A 160 22.51 9.59 -23.33
CA SER A 160 23.44 10.24 -24.26
C SER A 160 23.78 11.66 -23.85
N GLY A 161 22.83 12.41 -23.28
CA GLY A 161 23.02 13.78 -22.83
C GLY A 161 23.77 13.91 -21.51
N ASN A 162 23.57 12.99 -20.57
CA ASN A 162 24.14 13.10 -19.22
C ASN A 162 25.36 12.18 -18.97
N ILE A 163 25.59 11.17 -19.80
CA ILE A 163 26.63 10.14 -19.58
C ILE A 163 27.50 9.97 -20.81
N SER A 164 27.02 9.22 -21.81
CA SER A 164 27.75 8.86 -23.01
C SER A 164 26.84 8.03 -23.93
N PRO A 165 26.94 8.17 -25.26
CA PRO A 165 26.25 7.28 -26.21
C PRO A 165 26.58 5.80 -26.01
N GLN A 166 27.79 5.47 -25.52
CA GLN A 166 28.25 4.10 -25.31
C GLN A 166 27.55 3.40 -24.13
N ALA A 167 26.95 4.16 -23.21
CA ALA A 167 26.21 3.61 -22.08
C ALA A 167 24.79 3.17 -22.48
N SER A 168 24.27 3.65 -23.62
CA SER A 168 22.92 3.37 -24.09
C SER A 168 22.88 2.08 -24.90
N ASN A 169 22.43 0.98 -24.29
CA ASN A 169 22.22 -0.30 -24.96
C ASN A 169 20.83 -0.86 -24.59
N PHE A 170 19.95 -1.03 -25.58
CA PHE A 170 18.62 -1.63 -25.37
C PHE A 170 18.58 -3.13 -25.72
N SER A 171 19.74 -3.74 -25.97
CA SER A 171 19.85 -5.17 -26.28
C SER A 171 19.63 -6.03 -25.04
N ARG A 172 19.26 -7.29 -25.23
CA ARG A 172 19.02 -8.28 -24.17
C ARG A 172 20.27 -9.13 -23.85
N ASP A 173 21.45 -8.57 -24.10
CA ASP A 173 22.73 -9.30 -24.04
C ASP A 173 23.30 -9.46 -22.62
N GLY A 174 22.63 -8.92 -21.60
CA GLY A 174 23.08 -8.96 -20.20
C GLY A 174 24.32 -8.09 -19.91
N THR A 175 24.80 -7.35 -20.91
CA THR A 175 25.97 -6.47 -20.75
C THR A 175 25.68 -5.38 -19.72
N LEU A 176 26.74 -4.80 -19.16
CA LEU A 176 26.59 -3.74 -18.17
C LEU A 176 25.86 -2.50 -18.72
N PRO A 177 26.14 -2.01 -19.95
CA PRO A 177 25.33 -0.97 -20.60
C PRO A 177 23.84 -1.36 -20.75
N ALA A 178 23.55 -2.62 -21.09
CA ALA A 178 22.17 -3.09 -21.23
C ALA A 178 21.42 -3.09 -19.90
N ARG A 179 22.04 -3.63 -18.84
CA ARG A 179 21.45 -3.64 -17.49
C ARG A 179 21.31 -2.23 -16.92
N PHE A 180 22.27 -1.35 -17.19
CA PHE A 180 22.20 0.07 -16.84
C PHE A 180 21.03 0.76 -17.53
N THR A 181 20.94 0.65 -18.86
CA THR A 181 19.87 1.25 -19.66
C THR A 181 18.49 0.74 -19.23
N ARG A 182 18.38 -0.55 -18.91
CA ARG A 182 17.17 -1.15 -18.36
C ARG A 182 16.77 -0.53 -17.02
N ALA A 183 17.70 -0.37 -16.08
CA ALA A 183 17.41 0.24 -14.78
C ALA A 183 16.92 1.69 -14.92
N VAL A 184 17.57 2.48 -15.78
CA VAL A 184 17.15 3.85 -16.10
C VAL A 184 15.76 3.86 -16.74
N ALA A 185 15.47 2.93 -17.65
CA ALA A 185 14.17 2.84 -18.30
C ALA A 185 13.05 2.42 -17.35
N LEU A 186 13.30 1.47 -16.43
CA LEU A 186 12.35 1.09 -15.39
C LEU A 186 12.01 2.28 -14.48
N TYR A 187 13.03 2.99 -14.01
CA TYR A 187 12.84 4.17 -13.16
C TYR A 187 11.98 5.23 -13.87
N ASN A 188 12.33 5.56 -15.12
CA ASN A 188 11.60 6.56 -15.92
C ASN A 188 10.20 6.09 -16.34
N LEU A 189 9.95 4.78 -16.41
CA LEU A 189 8.61 4.25 -16.63
C LEU A 189 7.71 4.56 -15.44
N PHE A 190 8.14 4.26 -14.21
CA PHE A 190 7.22 4.14 -13.07
C PHE A 190 7.43 5.20 -11.97
N VAL A 191 8.68 5.52 -11.61
CA VAL A 191 8.99 6.42 -10.49
C VAL A 191 9.18 7.85 -10.98
N GLY A 192 10.02 8.05 -12.01
CA GLY A 192 10.35 9.36 -12.58
C GLY A 192 9.17 10.27 -12.94
N PRO A 193 8.02 9.76 -13.44
CA PRO A 193 6.86 10.60 -13.73
C PRO A 193 6.30 11.37 -12.52
N ARG A 194 6.55 10.92 -11.29
CA ARG A 194 6.16 11.62 -10.06
C ARG A 194 6.78 13.02 -9.97
N ASN A 195 8.02 13.15 -10.43
CA ASN A 195 8.82 14.36 -10.27
C ASN A 195 8.80 15.25 -11.53
N GLY A 196 8.47 14.69 -12.70
CA GLY A 196 8.53 15.37 -13.99
C GLY A 196 7.21 15.81 -14.62
N GLY A 197 6.06 15.53 -13.99
CA GLY A 197 4.73 15.86 -14.57
C GLY A 197 4.41 15.11 -15.87
N THR A 198 5.17 14.05 -16.16
CA THR A 198 5.07 13.27 -17.40
C THR A 198 3.82 12.41 -17.41
N ALA A 199 3.16 12.32 -18.57
CA ALA A 199 1.98 11.48 -18.72
C ALA A 199 2.29 10.00 -18.45
N LEU A 200 1.52 9.38 -17.55
CA LEU A 200 1.59 7.97 -17.23
C LEU A 200 0.91 7.16 -18.35
N GLU A 201 1.65 6.79 -19.40
CA GLU A 201 1.08 6.08 -20.55
C GLU A 201 0.50 4.71 -20.19
N PHE A 202 1.12 4.01 -19.23
CA PHE A 202 0.60 2.75 -18.69
C PHE A 202 -0.67 2.93 -17.84
N ALA A 203 -1.01 4.17 -17.47
CA ALA A 203 -2.19 4.53 -16.67
C ALA A 203 -3.16 5.42 -17.48
N ALA A 204 -3.64 4.89 -18.61
CA ALA A 204 -4.55 5.59 -19.51
C ALA A 204 -5.92 5.92 -18.88
N SER A 205 -6.46 5.02 -18.03
CA SER A 205 -7.76 5.22 -17.37
C SER A 205 -7.66 6.01 -16.06
N GLY A 206 -8.74 6.72 -15.69
CA GLY A 206 -8.83 7.41 -14.39
C GLY A 206 -8.62 6.48 -13.19
N SER A 207 -9.12 5.23 -13.28
CA SER A 207 -8.88 4.19 -12.27
C SER A 207 -7.42 3.76 -12.17
N SER A 208 -6.71 3.67 -13.30
CA SER A 208 -5.29 3.32 -13.33
C SER A 208 -4.43 4.43 -12.73
N ARG A 209 -4.82 5.70 -12.88
CA ARG A 209 -4.12 6.85 -12.28
C ARG A 209 -4.33 6.93 -10.77
N SER A 210 -5.57 6.69 -10.30
CA SER A 210 -5.83 6.65 -8.86
C SER A 210 -5.13 5.47 -8.17
N ALA A 211 -5.08 4.31 -8.83
CA ALA A 211 -4.28 3.18 -8.40
C ALA A 211 -2.80 3.54 -8.28
N TYR A 212 -2.23 4.20 -9.31
CA TYR A 212 -0.84 4.65 -9.29
C TYR A 212 -0.56 5.60 -8.12
N ALA A 213 -1.37 6.65 -7.96
CA ALA A 213 -1.23 7.62 -6.87
C ALA A 213 -1.25 6.93 -5.50
N ARG A 214 -2.14 5.95 -5.32
CA ARG A 214 -2.22 5.17 -4.09
C ARG A 214 -1.00 4.29 -3.85
N ILE A 215 -0.48 3.63 -4.88
CA ILE A 215 0.75 2.84 -4.76
C ILE A 215 1.94 3.72 -4.42
N MET A 216 2.05 4.90 -5.03
CA MET A 216 3.11 5.87 -4.71
C MET A 216 2.97 6.43 -3.30
N GLN A 217 1.76 6.67 -2.80
CA GLN A 217 1.52 7.10 -1.43
C GLN A 217 1.85 6.00 -0.41
N LEU A 218 1.40 4.76 -0.66
CA LEU A 218 1.67 3.64 0.24
C LEU A 218 3.15 3.21 0.21
N GLY A 219 3.78 3.35 -0.96
CA GLY A 219 5.17 3.04 -1.22
C GLY A 219 6.09 4.25 -1.14
N GLU A 220 5.69 5.34 -0.46
CA GLU A 220 6.43 6.61 -0.47
C GLU A 220 7.90 6.45 -0.07
N THR A 221 8.17 5.65 0.96
CA THR A 221 9.54 5.36 1.43
C THR A 221 10.35 4.58 0.39
N VAL A 222 9.72 3.67 -0.35
CA VAL A 222 10.35 2.88 -1.42
C VAL A 222 10.63 3.79 -2.62
N ALA A 223 9.69 4.66 -2.97
CA ALA A 223 9.85 5.63 -4.05
C ALA A 223 10.97 6.64 -3.75
N ALA A 224 11.00 7.22 -2.55
CA ALA A 224 12.06 8.15 -2.13
C ALA A 224 13.45 7.47 -2.13
N ARG A 225 13.51 6.19 -1.72
CA ARG A 225 14.76 5.42 -1.82
C ARG A 225 15.16 5.14 -3.27
N ALA A 226 14.19 4.87 -4.15
CA ALA A 226 14.45 4.68 -5.58
C ALA A 226 14.99 5.97 -6.22
N ASP A 227 14.45 7.14 -5.86
CA ASP A 227 14.95 8.45 -6.31
C ASP A 227 16.41 8.65 -5.89
N ALA A 228 16.72 8.47 -4.60
CA ALA A 228 18.10 8.62 -4.11
C ALA A 228 19.09 7.67 -4.79
N ARG A 229 18.70 6.40 -4.98
CA ARG A 229 19.54 5.41 -5.66
C ARG A 229 19.64 5.64 -7.16
N TYR A 230 18.65 6.27 -7.78
CA TYR A 230 18.71 6.65 -9.19
C TYR A 230 19.77 7.74 -9.41
N GLU A 231 19.85 8.74 -8.55
CA GLU A 231 20.91 9.76 -8.62
C GLU A 231 22.30 9.13 -8.47
N GLU A 232 22.49 8.25 -7.48
CA GLU A 232 23.74 7.51 -7.31
C GLU A 232 24.06 6.61 -8.53
N LEU A 233 23.06 5.95 -9.11
CA LEU A 233 23.19 5.16 -10.33
C LEU A 233 23.69 6.02 -11.49
N MET A 234 23.12 7.21 -11.69
CA MET A 234 23.51 8.12 -12.76
C MET A 234 24.93 8.66 -12.56
N HIS A 235 25.30 9.06 -11.34
CA HIS A 235 26.67 9.49 -11.02
C HIS A 235 27.70 8.37 -11.20
N THR A 236 27.39 7.16 -10.73
CA THR A 236 28.28 5.99 -10.87
C THR A 236 28.39 5.57 -12.34
N GLY A 237 27.29 5.63 -13.08
CA GLY A 237 27.25 5.38 -14.52
C GLY A 237 28.13 6.35 -15.29
N LEU A 238 28.02 7.65 -15.01
CA LEU A 238 28.90 8.68 -15.58
C LEU A 238 30.36 8.32 -15.34
N ALA A 239 30.76 8.17 -14.08
CA ALA A 239 32.15 7.85 -13.72
C ALA A 239 32.66 6.57 -14.40
N PHE A 240 31.83 5.54 -14.51
CA PHE A 240 32.21 4.26 -15.12
C PHE A 240 32.37 4.35 -16.64
N PHE A 241 31.38 4.91 -17.33
CA PHE A 241 31.34 4.91 -18.80
C PHE A 241 32.24 5.98 -19.45
N THR A 242 32.67 7.00 -18.71
CA THR A 242 33.63 7.99 -19.20
C THR A 242 35.07 7.68 -18.79
N SER A 243 35.29 6.70 -17.90
CA SER A 243 36.64 6.32 -17.48
C SER A 243 37.33 5.49 -18.57
N SER A 244 38.58 5.84 -18.87
CA SER A 244 39.43 5.06 -19.78
C SER A 244 39.88 3.74 -19.17
N LYS A 245 39.89 3.63 -17.83
CA LYS A 245 40.24 2.43 -17.07
C LYS A 245 39.34 2.32 -15.83
N PRO A 246 38.09 1.84 -15.96
CA PRO A 246 37.19 1.71 -14.83
C PRO A 246 37.73 0.70 -13.81
N THR A 247 37.74 1.08 -12.53
CA THR A 247 38.17 0.20 -11.45
C THR A 247 37.14 -0.90 -11.19
N ARG A 248 37.59 -1.99 -10.57
CA ARG A 248 36.71 -3.09 -10.15
C ARG A 248 35.65 -2.60 -9.16
N GLU A 249 36.04 -1.78 -8.19
CA GLU A 249 35.15 -1.19 -7.19
C GLU A 249 34.03 -0.37 -7.84
N LEU A 250 34.36 0.43 -8.86
CA LEU A 250 33.38 1.23 -9.58
C LEU A 250 32.40 0.35 -10.38
N LYS A 251 32.89 -0.74 -10.96
CA LYS A 251 32.05 -1.75 -11.63
C LYS A 251 31.09 -2.41 -10.63
N GLU A 252 31.57 -2.78 -9.45
CA GLU A 252 30.76 -3.42 -8.40
C GLU A 252 29.70 -2.45 -7.86
N ALA A 253 30.09 -1.20 -7.55
CA ALA A 253 29.15 -0.15 -7.15
C ALA A 253 28.06 0.09 -8.20
N LEU A 254 28.42 0.14 -9.49
CA LEU A 254 27.45 0.30 -10.56
C LEU A 254 26.48 -0.89 -10.63
N ASN A 255 26.97 -2.12 -10.49
CA ASN A 255 26.10 -3.30 -10.45
C ASN A 255 25.14 -3.28 -9.25
N CYS A 256 25.63 -2.91 -8.06
CA CYS A 256 24.79 -2.77 -6.87
C CYS A 256 23.67 -1.75 -7.08
N ASN A 257 24.00 -0.57 -7.62
CA ASN A 257 23.01 0.48 -7.90
C ASN A 257 21.98 0.04 -8.95
N ILE A 258 22.41 -0.65 -10.02
CA ILE A 258 21.51 -1.22 -11.03
C ILE A 258 20.50 -2.18 -10.38
N VAL A 259 20.98 -3.08 -9.51
CA VAL A 259 20.14 -4.07 -8.84
C VAL A 259 19.18 -3.39 -7.87
N GLU A 260 19.65 -2.45 -7.05
CA GLU A 260 18.80 -1.73 -6.10
C GLU A 260 17.69 -0.93 -6.80
N VAL A 261 18.03 -0.12 -7.81
CA VAL A 261 17.03 0.68 -8.55
C VAL A 261 16.02 -0.23 -9.26
N SER A 262 16.49 -1.32 -9.89
CA SER A 262 15.60 -2.27 -10.56
C SER A 262 14.65 -2.94 -9.57
N ASN A 263 15.14 -3.41 -8.42
CA ASN A 263 14.32 -4.09 -7.41
C ASN A 263 13.29 -3.14 -6.79
N LEU A 264 13.69 -1.93 -6.39
CA LEU A 264 12.79 -0.95 -5.78
C LEU A 264 11.68 -0.55 -6.76
N THR A 265 12.04 -0.33 -8.03
CA THR A 265 11.08 0.03 -9.07
C THR A 265 10.15 -1.13 -9.40
N CYS A 266 10.68 -2.34 -9.60
CA CYS A 266 9.87 -3.53 -9.85
C CYS A 266 8.95 -3.89 -8.67
N SER A 267 9.32 -3.58 -7.43
CA SER A 267 8.43 -3.73 -6.27
C SER A 267 7.20 -2.84 -6.36
N LEU A 268 7.36 -1.58 -6.79
CA LEU A 268 6.25 -0.66 -7.02
C LEU A 268 5.40 -1.09 -8.22
N VAL A 269 6.02 -1.52 -9.31
CA VAL A 269 5.33 -2.06 -10.50
C VAL A 269 4.51 -3.31 -10.13
N ALA A 270 5.09 -4.26 -9.41
CA ALA A 270 4.42 -5.49 -9.00
C ALA A 270 3.17 -5.19 -8.15
N ARG A 271 3.29 -4.30 -7.16
CA ARG A 271 2.16 -3.85 -6.33
C ARG A 271 1.09 -3.17 -7.18
N TYR A 272 1.48 -2.35 -8.15
CA TYR A 272 0.55 -1.68 -9.05
C TYR A 272 -0.22 -2.65 -9.95
N VAL A 273 0.46 -3.62 -10.56
CA VAL A 273 -0.16 -4.63 -11.41
C VAL A 273 -1.14 -5.49 -10.60
N LEU A 274 -0.72 -5.97 -9.42
CA LEU A 274 -1.57 -6.76 -8.53
C LEU A 274 -2.76 -5.96 -8.00
N PHE A 275 -2.61 -4.64 -7.82
CA PHE A 275 -3.71 -3.77 -7.41
C PHE A 275 -4.71 -3.53 -8.54
N CYS A 276 -4.25 -3.41 -9.78
CA CYS A 276 -5.11 -3.11 -10.92
C CYS A 276 -5.83 -4.36 -11.47
N GLU A 277 -5.16 -5.51 -11.48
CA GLU A 277 -5.60 -6.68 -12.25
C GLU A 277 -5.84 -7.91 -11.38
N ARG A 278 -7.03 -8.49 -11.55
CA ARG A 278 -7.49 -9.66 -10.78
C ARG A 278 -7.05 -10.98 -11.38
N THR A 279 -7.11 -11.09 -12.70
CA THR A 279 -6.82 -12.33 -13.42
C THR A 279 -5.35 -12.37 -13.82
N HIS A 280 -4.78 -13.56 -13.85
CA HIS A 280 -3.45 -13.79 -14.42
C HIS A 280 -3.29 -13.17 -15.82
N ASN A 281 -4.26 -13.38 -16.71
CA ASN A 281 -4.22 -12.81 -18.06
C ASN A 281 -4.26 -11.28 -18.07
N GLY A 282 -5.06 -10.66 -17.19
CA GLY A 282 -5.07 -9.20 -17.04
C GLY A 282 -3.73 -8.66 -16.55
N ARG A 283 -3.10 -9.34 -15.58
CA ARG A 283 -1.77 -8.97 -15.05
C ARG A 283 -0.71 -9.07 -16.13
N LEU A 284 -0.72 -10.15 -16.91
CA LEU A 284 0.18 -10.32 -18.05
C LEU A 284 -0.01 -9.24 -19.11
N GLN A 285 -1.26 -8.95 -19.48
CA GLN A 285 -1.57 -7.92 -20.46
C GLN A 285 -1.08 -6.54 -19.98
N ARG A 286 -1.24 -6.23 -18.70
CA ARG A 286 -0.76 -4.97 -18.12
C ARG A 286 0.77 -4.89 -18.06
N LEU A 287 1.44 -5.98 -17.71
CA LEU A 287 2.90 -6.06 -17.76
C LEU A 287 3.42 -5.90 -19.20
N ALA A 288 2.78 -6.54 -20.17
CA ALA A 288 3.10 -6.40 -21.58
C ALA A 288 2.89 -4.95 -22.06
N ALA A 289 1.82 -4.28 -21.63
CA ALA A 289 1.59 -2.87 -21.91
C ALA A 289 2.66 -1.93 -21.31
N MET A 290 3.31 -2.36 -20.23
CA MET A 290 4.46 -1.67 -19.63
C MET A 290 5.79 -2.01 -20.32
N GLY A 291 5.80 -2.99 -21.22
CA GLY A 291 7.00 -3.44 -21.92
C GLY A 291 7.66 -4.67 -21.33
N PHE A 292 7.08 -5.33 -20.32
CA PHE A 292 7.63 -6.59 -19.82
C PHE A 292 7.22 -7.76 -20.73
N ASP A 293 8.21 -8.50 -21.20
CA ASP A 293 8.02 -9.78 -21.87
C ASP A 293 8.00 -10.87 -20.79
N ALA A 294 6.78 -11.31 -20.49
CA ALA A 294 6.47 -12.21 -19.39
C ALA A 294 6.80 -13.66 -19.75
N ARG A 295 8.04 -13.95 -20.16
CA ARG A 295 8.56 -15.29 -20.46
C ARG A 295 9.90 -15.52 -19.74
N PRO A 296 10.01 -16.52 -18.84
CA PRO A 296 8.94 -17.39 -18.38
C PRO A 296 7.83 -16.58 -17.70
N THR A 297 6.60 -17.06 -17.83
CA THR A 297 5.42 -16.43 -17.25
C THR A 297 5.65 -16.23 -15.76
N PRO A 298 5.58 -14.99 -15.24
CA PRO A 298 5.76 -14.75 -13.83
C PRO A 298 4.80 -15.63 -13.04
N SER A 299 5.29 -16.24 -11.98
CA SER A 299 4.47 -17.08 -11.13
C SER A 299 3.68 -16.18 -10.19
N PHE A 300 2.56 -15.68 -10.71
CA PHE A 300 1.54 -15.09 -9.87
C PHE A 300 1.05 -16.19 -8.91
N GLY A 301 0.87 -15.87 -7.63
CA GLY A 301 0.28 -16.81 -6.67
C GLY A 301 -1.02 -17.43 -7.21
N PRO A 302 -1.46 -18.58 -6.68
CA PRO A 302 -2.54 -19.37 -7.27
C PRO A 302 -3.76 -18.51 -7.62
N ASP A 303 -4.20 -18.62 -8.88
CA ASP A 303 -5.45 -18.05 -9.37
C ASP A 303 -6.63 -18.81 -8.70
N GLN A 304 -6.90 -18.52 -7.43
CA GLN A 304 -8.05 -19.10 -6.75
C GLN A 304 -9.32 -18.35 -7.13
N TRP A 305 -9.79 -18.60 -8.35
CA TRP A 305 -11.12 -18.21 -8.84
C TRP A 305 -11.65 -19.28 -9.81
N ALA A 306 -12.22 -20.34 -9.24
CA ALA A 306 -13.49 -20.90 -9.71
C ALA A 306 -14.52 -20.62 -8.62
#